data_AF-A0A914Y850-F1
#
_entry.id   AF-A0A914Y850-F1
#
_cell.length_a   1.000
_cell.length_b   1.000
_cell.length_c   1.000
_cell.angle_alpha   90.00
_cell.angle_beta   90.00
_cell.angle_gamma   90.00
#
_symmetry.space_group_name_H-M   'P 1'
#
loop_
_entity.id
_entity.type
_entity.pdbx_description
1 polymer ?
#
loop_
_entity_poly.entity_id
_entity_poly.type
_entity_poly.pdbx_seq_one_letter_code
_entity_poly.pdbx_strand_id
1 'polypeptide(L)'
;MLNESFDRAWRRVGVAIDSAGFSVEDRDRSAGEFFIRYLDSDTGEKIEQQNIIGRIFGSRNSAEATPFRIKLSAQGAGTRVTVLDQQGQEQTTPTAKRIINVLSTNLRPGN
;
A
#
# COMPACT_ATOMS: atom_id res chain seq x y z
N MET A 1 6.06 -6.49 -9.93
CA MET A 1 5.27 -6.48 -11.18
C MET A 1 4.18 -7.54 -11.06
N LEU A 2 3.01 -7.29 -11.63
CA LEU A 2 1.88 -8.22 -11.68
C LEU A 2 1.73 -8.69 -13.13
N ASN A 3 1.61 -10.00 -13.35
CA ASN A 3 1.44 -10.59 -14.67
C ASN A 3 -0.04 -10.55 -15.11
N GLU A 4 -0.65 -9.38 -15.02
CA GLU A 4 -2.05 -9.16 -15.35
C GLU A 4 -2.27 -7.75 -15.93
N SER A 5 -3.38 -7.61 -16.66
CA SER A 5 -3.79 -6.33 -17.25
C SER A 5 -4.08 -5.28 -16.18
N PHE A 6 -3.88 -4.00 -16.54
CA PHE A 6 -4.08 -2.87 -15.64
C PHE A 6 -5.41 -2.91 -14.91
N ASP A 7 -6.52 -3.17 -15.61
CA ASP A 7 -7.85 -3.20 -14.98
C ASP A 7 -8.01 -4.27 -13.91
N ARG A 8 -7.34 -5.42 -14.09
CA ARG A 8 -7.36 -6.51 -13.11
C ARG A 8 -6.45 -6.19 -11.93
N ALA A 9 -5.23 -5.72 -12.22
CA ALA A 9 -4.29 -5.26 -11.21
C ALA A 9 -4.90 -4.14 -10.34
N TRP A 10 -5.55 -3.16 -10.95
CA TRP A 10 -6.19 -2.04 -10.25
C TRP A 10 -7.20 -2.51 -9.21
N ARG A 11 -8.09 -3.43 -9.60
CA ARG A 11 -9.11 -3.99 -8.69
C ARG A 11 -8.47 -4.77 -7.56
N ARG A 12 -7.49 -5.63 -7.87
CA ARG A 12 -6.84 -6.47 -6.87
C ARG A 12 -5.96 -5.67 -5.90
N VAL A 13 -5.26 -4.65 -6.40
CA VAL A 13 -4.47 -3.76 -5.54
C VAL A 13 -5.38 -2.96 -4.62
N GLY A 14 -6.53 -2.47 -5.10
CA GLY A 14 -7.53 -1.83 -4.23
C GLY A 14 -7.97 -2.75 -3.08
N VAL A 15 -8.32 -4.01 -3.39
CA VAL A 15 -8.66 -5.01 -2.35
C VAL A 15 -7.48 -5.27 -1.41
N ALA A 16 -6.26 -5.41 -1.94
CA ALA A 16 -5.09 -5.69 -1.12
C ALA A 16 -4.73 -4.53 -0.19
N ILE A 17 -4.92 -3.28 -0.62
CA ILE A 17 -4.78 -2.07 0.20
C ILE A 17 -5.79 -2.10 1.34
N ASP A 18 -7.06 -2.39 1.02
CA ASP A 18 -8.15 -2.44 2.00
C ASP A 18 -7.93 -3.60 3.01
N SER A 19 -7.54 -4.80 2.54
CA SER A 19 -7.21 -5.96 3.39
C SER A 19 -5.96 -5.76 4.25
N ALA A 20 -4.98 -5.01 3.75
CA ALA A 20 -3.80 -4.61 4.52
C ALA A 20 -4.13 -3.56 5.60
N GLY A 21 -5.33 -2.96 5.53
CA GLY A 21 -5.77 -1.95 6.46
C GLY A 21 -5.04 -0.61 6.31
N PHE A 22 -4.56 -0.32 5.10
CA PHE A 22 -4.03 1.00 4.79
C PHE A 22 -5.16 2.01 4.74
N SER A 23 -4.93 3.19 5.31
CA SER A 23 -5.85 4.32 5.13
C SER A 23 -5.68 4.86 3.72
N VAL A 24 -6.78 4.92 2.97
CA VAL A 24 -6.80 5.48 1.61
C VAL A 24 -7.40 6.87 1.67
N GLU A 25 -6.63 7.86 1.26
CA GLU A 25 -7.11 9.24 1.16
C GLU A 25 -7.86 9.46 -0.15
N ASP A 26 -7.32 8.94 -1.25
CA ASP A 26 -7.88 9.14 -2.59
C ASP A 26 -7.44 8.02 -3.56
N ARG A 27 -8.14 7.91 -4.70
CA ARG A 27 -7.88 6.93 -5.77
C ARG A 27 -8.12 7.60 -7.12
N ASP A 28 -7.06 7.78 -7.90
CA ASP A 28 -7.15 8.22 -9.30
C ASP A 28 -6.82 7.06 -10.23
N ARG A 29 -7.86 6.42 -10.78
CA ARG A 29 -7.71 5.33 -11.75
C ARG A 29 -7.09 5.80 -13.06
N SER A 30 -7.34 7.02 -13.48
CA SER A 30 -6.84 7.54 -14.76
C SER A 30 -5.33 7.76 -14.70
N ALA A 31 -4.82 8.26 -13.57
CA ALA A 31 -3.39 8.37 -13.28
C ALA A 31 -2.75 7.05 -12.84
N GLY A 32 -3.57 6.07 -12.44
CA GLY A 32 -3.12 4.81 -11.88
C GLY A 32 -2.55 4.96 -10.48
N GLU A 33 -3.08 5.87 -9.66
CA GLU A 33 -2.53 6.20 -8.33
C GLU A 33 -3.54 5.97 -7.20
N PHE A 34 -3.10 5.28 -6.14
CA PHE A 34 -3.77 5.25 -4.85
C PHE A 34 -2.98 6.13 -3.88
N PHE A 35 -3.66 7.03 -3.17
CA PHE A 35 -3.08 7.87 -2.14
C PHE A 35 -3.35 7.24 -0.80
N ILE A 36 -2.29 6.80 -0.10
CA ILE A 36 -2.41 6.10 1.17
C ILE A 36 -1.68 6.84 2.28
N ARG A 37 -2.11 6.62 3.52
CA ARG A 37 -1.28 6.88 4.70
C ARG A 37 -0.75 5.58 5.25
N TYR A 38 0.56 5.53 5.41
CA TYR A 38 1.26 4.40 5.99
C TYR A 38 1.79 4.78 7.37
N LEU A 39 1.37 4.03 8.39
CA LEU A 39 1.93 4.12 9.72
C LEU A 39 3.05 3.10 9.84
N ASP A 40 4.28 3.56 9.95
CA ASP A 40 5.42 2.68 10.12
C ASP A 40 5.50 2.18 11.56
N SER A 41 4.91 1.01 11.83
CA SER A 41 4.98 0.35 13.14
C SER A 41 6.15 -0.63 13.23
N ASP A 42 7.36 -0.22 12.85
CA ASP A 42 8.57 -1.06 12.82
C ASP A 42 9.04 -1.50 14.22
N THR A 43 8.24 -2.28 14.94
CA THR A 43 8.63 -2.99 16.16
C THR A 43 8.76 -4.51 15.94
N GLY A 44 8.69 -4.99 14.71
CA GLY A 44 8.91 -6.42 14.43
C GLY A 44 7.78 -7.36 14.87
N GLU A 45 6.59 -6.83 15.18
CA GLU A 45 5.41 -7.66 15.37
C GLU A 45 4.66 -7.81 14.06
N LYS A 46 4.28 -9.05 13.75
CA LYS A 46 3.35 -9.37 12.67
C LYS A 46 2.22 -8.35 12.72
N ILE A 47 1.91 -7.72 11.58
CA ILE A 47 0.64 -7.02 11.41
C ILE A 47 -0.44 -8.11 11.36
N GLU A 48 -0.71 -8.72 12.50
CA GLU A 48 -1.93 -9.47 12.71
C GLU A 48 -3.06 -8.45 12.62
N GLN A 49 -4.08 -8.82 11.87
CA GLN A 49 -5.14 -7.99 11.29
C GLN A 49 -6.07 -7.32 12.31
N GLN A 50 -5.61 -7.10 13.55
CA GLN A 50 -6.44 -6.73 14.70
C GLN A 50 -6.11 -5.37 15.32
N ASN A 51 -4.99 -4.72 14.98
CA ASN A 51 -4.47 -3.58 15.77
C ASN A 51 -4.37 -2.22 15.08
N ILE A 52 -5.19 -1.93 14.06
CA ILE A 52 -5.27 -0.60 13.42
C ILE A 52 -6.38 0.29 14.00
N ILE A 53 -7.38 -0.28 14.67
CA ILE A 53 -8.49 0.47 15.27
C ILE A 53 -8.14 0.99 16.69
N GLY A 54 -7.14 0.40 17.35
CA GLY A 54 -6.82 0.68 18.76
C GLY A 54 -5.94 1.91 19.03
N ARG A 55 -5.32 2.55 18.03
CA ARG A 55 -4.31 3.62 18.24
C ARG A 55 -4.85 5.05 18.26
N ILE A 56 -6.15 5.27 18.08
CA ILE A 56 -6.75 6.62 18.14
C ILE A 56 -7.03 7.06 19.60
N PHE A 57 -6.83 6.19 20.60
CA PHE A 57 -7.19 6.44 22.00
C PHE A 57 -6.06 6.18 23.03
N GLY A 58 -4.81 6.56 22.76
CA GLY A 58 -3.81 6.44 23.84
C GLY A 58 -2.37 6.85 23.54
N SER A 59 -2.00 8.04 24.03
CA SER A 59 -0.72 8.39 24.67
C SER A 59 0.63 8.01 24.01
N ARG A 60 1.40 9.06 23.71
CA ARG A 60 2.88 9.19 23.66
C ARG A 60 3.64 8.27 22.71
N ASN A 61 4.31 8.91 21.75
CA ASN A 61 5.07 8.36 20.61
C ASN A 61 4.19 8.06 19.40
N SER A 62 3.43 9.06 18.96
CA SER A 62 2.70 9.01 17.70
C SER A 62 3.70 9.12 16.55
N ALA A 63 4.20 7.99 16.06
CA ALA A 63 4.61 7.95 14.67
C ALA A 63 3.43 8.48 13.85
N GLU A 64 3.60 9.61 13.16
CA GLU A 64 2.57 10.16 12.31
C GLU A 64 2.45 9.30 11.07
N ALA A 65 1.22 9.07 10.59
CA ALA A 65 1.00 8.30 9.38
C ALA A 65 1.46 9.13 8.16
N THR A 66 2.52 8.66 7.50
CA THR A 66 3.17 9.35 6.39
C THR A 66 2.42 9.08 5.09
N PRO A 67 2.14 10.10 4.25
CA PRO A 67 1.49 9.91 2.97
C PRO A 67 2.44 9.28 1.94
N PHE A 68 1.92 8.30 1.20
CA PHE A 68 2.58 7.66 0.06
C PHE A 68 1.59 7.51 -1.09
N ARG A 69 2.12 7.30 -2.30
CA ARG A 69 1.32 6.93 -3.46
C ARG A 69 1.70 5.54 -3.93
N ILE A 70 0.70 4.72 -4.27
CA ILE A 70 0.93 3.45 -4.96
C ILE A 70 0.56 3.67 -6.43
N LYS A 71 1.55 3.57 -7.32
CA LYS A 71 1.35 3.77 -8.75
C LYS A 71 1.33 2.44 -9.49
N LEU A 72 0.31 2.29 -10.34
CA LEU A 72 0.14 1.18 -11.26
C LEU A 72 0.33 1.69 -12.68
N SER A 73 1.24 1.06 -13.41
CA SER A 73 1.51 1.39 -14.81
C SER A 73 1.47 0.13 -15.66
N ALA A 74 0.68 0.16 -16.74
CA ALA A 74 0.63 -0.95 -17.69
C ALA A 74 2.00 -1.11 -18.37
N GLN A 75 2.51 -2.33 -18.45
CA GLN A 75 3.78 -2.66 -19.07
C GLN A 75 3.65 -3.97 -19.86
N GLY A 76 3.39 -3.85 -21.16
CA GLY A 76 3.09 -4.98 -22.04
C GLY A 76 1.84 -5.73 -21.58
N ALA A 77 1.96 -7.03 -21.33
CA ALA A 77 0.87 -7.86 -20.81
C ALA A 77 0.68 -7.78 -19.28
N GLY A 78 1.56 -7.08 -18.57
CA GLY A 78 1.55 -6.96 -17.11
C GLY A 78 1.35 -5.53 -16.62
N THR A 79 1.36 -5.38 -15.30
CA THR A 79 1.23 -4.09 -14.61
C THR A 79 2.36 -3.93 -13.60
N ARG A 80 3.14 -2.87 -13.71
CA ARG A 80 4.16 -2.50 -12.73
C ARG A 80 3.50 -1.76 -11.57
N VAL A 81 3.90 -2.11 -10.35
CA VAL A 81 3.46 -1.45 -9.11
C VAL A 81 4.68 -0.81 -8.48
N THR A 82 4.63 0.49 -8.20
CA THR A 82 5.69 1.26 -7.54
C THR A 82 5.12 2.06 -6.38
N VAL A 83 5.98 2.40 -5.43
CA VAL A 83 5.65 3.30 -4.32
C VAL A 83 6.32 4.63 -4.59
N LEU A 84 5.56 5.71 -4.48
CA LEU A 84 6.04 7.08 -4.61
C LEU A 84 5.85 7.82 -3.29
N ASP A 85 6.64 8.86 -3.09
CA ASP A 85 6.36 9.86 -2.05
C ASP A 85 5.23 10.82 -2.47
N GLN A 86 4.94 11.80 -1.61
CA GLN A 86 3.93 12.82 -1.89
C GLN A 86 4.31 13.71 -3.09
N GLN A 87 5.58 13.80 -3.46
CA GLN A 87 6.09 14.56 -4.61
C GLN A 87 6.07 13.73 -5.91
N GLY A 88 5.67 12.46 -5.85
CA GLY A 88 5.60 11.57 -7.00
C GLY A 88 6.95 10.94 -7.38
N GLN A 89 7.97 11.03 -6.53
CA GLN A 89 9.26 10.38 -6.78
C GLN A 89 9.19 8.91 -6.36
N GLU A 90 9.71 8.00 -7.19
CA GLU A 90 9.77 6.57 -6.87
C GLU A 90 10.69 6.32 -5.67
N GLN A 91 10.15 5.61 -4.68
CA GLN A 91 10.83 5.31 -3.42
C GLN A 91 11.32 3.87 -3.41
N THR A 92 12.57 3.67 -3.00
CA THR A 92 13.20 2.35 -2.81
C THR A 92 13.63 2.10 -1.37
N THR A 93 13.14 2.94 -0.45
CA THR A 93 13.42 2.89 0.99
C THR A 93 12.91 1.59 1.63
N PRO A 94 13.40 1.23 2.83
CA PRO A 94 12.90 0.08 3.58
C PRO A 94 11.37 0.11 3.79
N THR A 95 10.82 1.28 4.07
CA THR A 95 9.37 1.50 4.20
C THR A 95 8.63 1.20 2.89
N ALA A 96 9.12 1.70 1.75
CA ALA A 96 8.54 1.41 0.43
C ALA A 96 8.56 -0.09 0.10
N LYS A 97 9.67 -0.77 0.41
CA LYS A 97 9.78 -2.24 0.27
C LYS A 97 8.76 -2.97 1.15
N ARG A 98 8.54 -2.51 2.38
CA ARG A 98 7.54 -3.09 3.29
C ARG A 98 6.11 -2.91 2.77
N ILE A 99 5.76 -1.72 2.27
CA ILE A 99 4.47 -1.47 1.61
C ILE A 99 4.25 -2.47 0.46
N ILE A 100 5.23 -2.61 -0.43
CA ILE A 100 5.14 -3.56 -1.55
C ILE A 100 4.98 -5.01 -1.06
N ASN A 101 5.70 -5.40 -0.01
CA ASN A 101 5.61 -6.75 0.56
C ASN A 101 4.22 -7.04 1.15
N VAL A 102 3.64 -6.09 1.89
CA VAL A 102 2.29 -6.20 2.44
C VAL A 102 1.26 -6.33 1.33
N LEU A 103 1.33 -5.48 0.30
CA LEU A 103 0.46 -5.59 -0.88
C LEU A 103 0.63 -6.93 -1.57
N SER A 104 1.87 -7.37 -1.81
CA SER A 104 2.15 -8.64 -2.49
C SER A 104 1.60 -9.84 -1.71
N THR A 105 1.63 -9.79 -0.38
CA THR A 105 1.06 -10.82 0.49
C THR A 105 -0.46 -10.87 0.37
N ASN A 106 -1.13 -9.72 0.38
CA ASN A 106 -2.59 -9.61 0.27
C ASN A 106 -3.12 -9.81 -1.15
N LEU A 107 -2.25 -9.73 -2.17
CA LEU A 107 -2.61 -10.05 -3.55
C LEU A 107 -2.65 -11.55 -3.79
N ARG A 108 -1.89 -12.37 -3.07
CA ARG A 108 -1.91 -13.82 -3.28
C ARG A 108 -3.32 -14.35 -3.02
N PRO A 109 -3.89 -15.18 -3.91
CA PRO A 109 -5.14 -15.87 -3.60
C PRO A 109 -4.93 -16.67 -2.32
N GLY A 110 -5.74 -16.41 -1.29
CA GLY A 110 -5.68 -17.15 -0.03
C GLY A 110 -6.05 -18.61 -0.23
N ASN A 111 -5.44 -19.47 0.60
CA ASN A 111 -5.84 -20.87 0.85
C ASN A 111 -7.35 -21.04 1.04
#